data_AF-A0A0K0EKC4-F1
#
_entry.id   AF-A0A0K0EKC4-F1
#
_cell.length_a   1.000
_cell.length_b   1.000
_cell.length_c   1.000
_cell.angle_alpha   90.00
_cell.angle_beta   90.00
_cell.angle_gamma   90.00
#
_symmetry.space_group_name_H-M   'P 1'
#
loop_
_entity.id
_entity.type
_entity.pdbx_description
1 polymer ?
#
loop_
_entity_poly.entity_id
_entity_poly.type
_entity_poly.pdbx_seq_one_letter_code
_entity_poly.pdbx_strand_id
1 'polypeptide(L)'
;MLLQIFGFLTLAQLLIEGNSNCTEVRDLGYQCSDGVEEKRFYYHTKYKICSPFTYKGCGGNGNNFKSADECKETCSSVNKSNITMELAIKCNGTYSPNIKIDIQKCSPTSEDSCSSGFSCKNDICCPNKDYICSMEWDSGKEYNELKHIGRYAFKKEFGHCVRFSYFRNEGNLNNFLTYKDCMDFCK
;
A
#
# COMPACT_ATOMS: atom_id res chain seq x y z
N MET A 1 40.69 -0.20 39.75
CA MET A 1 39.87 -1.41 39.59
C MET A 1 38.54 -0.98 38.99
N LEU A 2 38.41 -1.05 37.66
CA LEU A 2 37.18 -0.73 36.93
C LEU A 2 36.20 -1.90 37.09
N LEU A 3 35.02 -1.64 37.65
CA LEU A 3 33.85 -2.49 37.46
C LEU A 3 32.82 -1.66 36.69
N GLN A 4 32.79 -1.88 35.37
CA GLN A 4 31.70 -1.42 34.51
C GLN A 4 30.52 -2.37 34.73
N ILE A 5 29.41 -1.88 35.26
CA ILE A 5 28.17 -2.65 35.35
C ILE A 5 27.21 -2.10 34.30
N PHE A 6 26.89 -2.99 33.37
CA PHE A 6 26.22 -2.79 32.10
C PHE A 6 24.80 -2.23 32.28
N GLY A 7 24.53 -1.14 31.55
CA GLY A 7 23.18 -0.62 31.36
C GLY A 7 22.35 -1.63 30.56
N PHE A 8 21.43 -2.31 31.25
CA PHE A 8 20.33 -3.02 30.60
C PHE A 8 19.27 -2.00 30.17
N LEU A 9 19.56 -1.24 29.12
CA LEU A 9 18.49 -0.66 28.30
C LEU A 9 17.87 -1.83 27.55
N THR A 10 16.83 -2.38 28.13
CA THR A 10 15.95 -3.33 27.45
C THR A 10 15.58 -2.70 26.12
N LEU A 11 15.89 -3.42 25.03
CA LEU A 11 15.18 -3.26 23.75
C LEU A 11 13.72 -3.61 24.03
N ALA A 12 13.00 -2.72 24.71
CA ALA A 12 11.56 -2.65 24.61
C ALA A 12 11.33 -2.33 23.14
N GLN A 13 11.03 -3.38 22.40
CA GLN A 13 10.73 -3.35 20.99
C GLN A 13 9.76 -2.18 20.80
N LEU A 14 10.18 -1.20 19.99
CA LEU A 14 9.32 -0.19 19.40
C LEU A 14 8.35 -0.89 18.44
N LEU A 15 7.50 -1.76 19.00
CA LEU A 15 6.21 -2.08 18.41
C LEU A 15 5.44 -0.78 18.57
N ILE A 16 5.55 0.08 17.57
CA ILE A 16 4.55 1.12 17.33
C ILE A 16 3.26 0.32 17.19
N GLU A 17 2.52 0.17 18.28
CA GLU A 17 1.17 -0.39 18.29
C GLU A 17 0.41 0.47 17.29
N GLY A 18 0.06 -0.11 16.14
CA GLY A 18 -0.74 0.60 15.15
C GLY A 18 -2.00 1.14 15.84
N ASN A 19 -2.42 2.35 15.49
CA ASN A 19 -3.59 2.95 16.14
C ASN A 19 -4.81 2.02 15.96
N SER A 20 -5.29 1.44 17.07
CA SER A 20 -6.36 0.43 17.08
C SER A 20 -7.65 0.95 16.47
N ASN A 21 -7.91 2.27 16.58
CA ASN A 21 -9.04 2.95 15.96
C ASN A 21 -9.17 2.61 14.47
N CYS A 22 -8.05 2.51 13.76
CA CYS A 22 -8.04 2.25 12.32
C CYS A 22 -8.55 0.85 11.96
N THR A 23 -8.63 -0.07 12.91
CA THR A 23 -9.15 -1.43 12.70
C THR A 23 -10.62 -1.57 13.05
N GLU A 24 -11.22 -0.56 13.67
CA GLU A 24 -12.63 -0.58 14.02
C GLU A 24 -13.52 -0.44 12.76
N VAL A 25 -14.76 -0.94 12.86
CA VAL A 25 -15.74 -0.85 11.76
C VAL A 25 -16.16 0.61 11.51
N ARG A 26 -16.71 0.89 10.32
CA ARG A 26 -17.35 2.19 10.07
C ARG A 26 -18.61 2.32 10.92
N ASP A 27 -18.60 3.22 11.90
CA ASP A 27 -19.75 3.56 12.72
C ASP A 27 -20.25 4.97 12.38
N LEU A 28 -21.50 5.06 11.91
CA LEU A 28 -22.12 6.34 11.56
C LEU A 28 -22.52 7.15 12.80
N GLY A 29 -22.55 6.53 13.98
CA GLY A 29 -23.13 7.12 15.18
C GLY A 29 -24.65 7.30 15.06
N TYR A 30 -25.18 8.31 15.76
CA TYR A 30 -26.59 8.68 15.75
C TYR A 30 -26.79 10.20 15.80
N GLN A 31 -27.97 10.66 15.38
CA GLN A 31 -28.35 12.08 15.43
C GLN A 31 -28.69 12.49 16.87
N CYS A 32 -28.25 13.67 17.27
CA CYS A 32 -28.44 14.22 18.61
C CYS A 32 -28.57 15.74 18.53
N SER A 33 -29.11 16.39 19.57
CA SER A 33 -29.42 17.83 19.54
C SER A 33 -28.20 18.72 19.34
N ASP A 34 -27.06 18.37 19.95
CA ASP A 34 -25.84 19.17 19.91
C ASP A 34 -24.84 18.70 18.82
N GLY A 35 -25.16 17.62 18.11
CA GLY A 35 -24.31 17.05 17.07
C GLY A 35 -24.75 17.48 15.69
N VAL A 36 -23.78 17.73 14.82
CA VAL A 36 -24.02 18.11 13.43
C VAL A 36 -23.63 16.95 12.53
N GLU A 37 -24.45 16.70 11.51
CA GLU A 37 -24.12 15.75 10.46
C GLU A 37 -22.94 16.28 9.64
N GLU A 38 -21.85 15.52 9.58
CA GLU A 38 -20.60 15.96 8.96
C GLU A 38 -20.01 14.87 8.07
N LYS A 39 -19.37 15.29 6.98
CA LYS A 39 -18.51 14.41 6.20
C LYS A 39 -17.24 14.13 6.99
N ARG A 40 -17.01 12.87 7.31
CA ARG A 40 -15.83 12.34 8.00
C ARG A 40 -15.16 11.28 7.13
N PHE A 41 -14.04 10.74 7.58
CA PHE A 41 -13.28 9.69 6.91
C PHE A 41 -13.00 8.53 7.86
N TYR A 42 -13.10 7.31 7.37
CA TYR A 42 -12.72 6.10 8.11
C TYR A 42 -11.70 5.29 7.31
N TYR A 43 -10.82 4.58 7.99
CA TYR A 43 -9.87 3.68 7.37
C TYR A 43 -10.51 2.32 7.08
N HIS A 44 -10.58 1.98 5.80
CA HIS A 44 -11.06 0.69 5.32
C HIS A 44 -9.90 -0.30 5.25
N THR A 45 -9.71 -1.10 6.30
CA THR A 45 -8.58 -2.05 6.43
C THR A 45 -8.38 -2.98 5.23
N LYS A 46 -9.46 -3.55 4.68
CA LYS A 46 -9.41 -4.46 3.51
C LYS A 46 -8.76 -3.81 2.28
N TYR A 47 -9.12 -2.55 1.99
CA TYR A 47 -8.64 -1.84 0.81
C TYR A 47 -7.47 -0.90 1.13
N LYS A 48 -7.10 -0.78 2.42
CA LYS A 48 -6.04 0.09 2.93
C LYS A 48 -6.20 1.55 2.48
N ILE A 49 -7.44 2.05 2.53
CA ILE A 49 -7.80 3.41 2.09
C ILE A 49 -8.56 4.17 3.17
N CYS A 50 -8.50 5.50 3.12
CA CYS A 50 -9.36 6.38 3.88
C CYS A 50 -10.56 6.81 3.04
N SER A 51 -11.75 6.44 3.50
CA SER A 51 -13.00 6.53 2.77
C SER A 51 -13.95 7.53 3.43
N PRO A 52 -14.56 8.46 2.69
CA PRO A 52 -15.53 9.38 3.26
C PRO A 52 -16.78 8.65 3.76
N PHE A 53 -17.37 9.14 4.84
CA PHE A 53 -18.70 8.73 5.30
C PHE A 53 -19.41 9.90 5.96
N THR A 54 -20.71 9.75 6.17
CA THR A 54 -21.53 10.73 6.87
C THR A 54 -21.65 10.33 8.34
N TYR A 55 -20.96 11.05 9.21
CA TYR A 55 -21.10 10.90 10.65
C TYR A 55 -22.34 11.66 11.12
N LYS A 56 -23.20 11.02 11.91
CA LYS A 56 -24.50 11.56 12.32
C LYS A 56 -24.44 12.57 13.47
N GLY A 57 -23.26 12.83 14.04
CA GLY A 57 -23.02 13.91 15.00
C GLY A 57 -22.72 13.46 16.43
N CYS A 58 -23.25 12.31 16.88
CA CYS A 58 -22.94 11.75 18.20
C CYS A 58 -22.59 10.26 18.16
N GLY A 59 -21.90 9.79 19.21
CA GLY A 59 -21.47 8.40 19.35
C GLY A 59 -20.40 8.04 18.31
N GLY A 60 -20.47 6.83 17.77
CA GLY A 60 -19.46 6.32 16.85
C GLY A 60 -18.25 5.72 17.57
N ASN A 61 -17.19 5.45 16.81
CA ASN A 61 -15.93 4.93 17.31
C ASN A 61 -14.74 5.76 16.81
N GLY A 62 -13.52 5.32 17.11
CA GLY A 62 -12.30 6.04 16.83
C GLY A 62 -11.90 6.06 15.36
N ASN A 63 -12.49 5.21 14.51
CA ASN A 63 -12.25 5.21 13.06
C ASN A 63 -12.99 6.36 12.34
N ASN A 64 -12.79 7.58 12.82
CA ASN A 64 -13.54 8.76 12.44
C ASN A 64 -12.62 10.00 12.44
N PHE A 65 -12.22 10.41 11.25
CA PHE A 65 -11.27 11.49 11.01
C PHE A 65 -11.95 12.64 10.25
N LYS A 66 -11.50 13.88 10.48
CA LYS A 66 -12.08 15.07 9.83
C LYS A 66 -11.66 15.22 8.37
N SER A 67 -10.51 14.66 8.00
CA SER A 67 -9.99 14.71 6.64
C SER A 67 -9.42 13.37 6.17
N ALA A 68 -9.33 13.19 4.84
CA ALA A 68 -8.68 12.03 4.25
C ALA A 68 -7.20 11.94 4.64
N ASP A 69 -6.52 13.09 4.79
CA ASP A 69 -5.10 13.13 5.10
C ASP A 69 -4.83 12.81 6.57
N GLU A 70 -5.65 13.33 7.51
CA GLU A 70 -5.59 12.94 8.93
C GLU A 70 -5.80 11.43 9.10
N CYS A 71 -6.77 10.84 8.39
CA CYS A 71 -6.98 9.40 8.39
C CYS A 71 -5.75 8.65 7.85
N LYS A 72 -5.14 9.12 6.75
CA LYS A 72 -3.96 8.46 6.17
C LYS A 72 -2.76 8.56 7.09
N GLU A 73 -2.49 9.73 7.64
CA GLU A 73 -1.38 9.95 8.58
C GLU A 73 -1.53 9.04 9.79
N THR A 74 -2.75 8.90 10.30
CA THR A 74 -3.04 8.05 11.46
C THR A 74 -2.99 6.55 11.12
N CYS A 75 -3.53 6.14 9.98
CA CYS A 75 -3.85 4.73 9.70
C CYS A 75 -2.98 4.05 8.63
N SER A 76 -2.16 4.80 7.88
CA SER A 76 -1.28 4.25 6.84
C SER A 76 -0.28 3.21 7.37
N SER A 77 0.06 3.30 8.66
CA SER A 77 1.00 2.39 9.33
C SER A 77 0.34 1.15 9.94
N VAL A 78 -0.99 1.09 10.04
CA VAL A 78 -1.71 0.00 10.74
C VAL A 78 -1.56 -1.33 10.01
N ASN A 79 -1.27 -1.29 8.71
CA ASN A 79 -0.89 -2.45 7.92
C ASN A 79 0.58 -2.32 7.47
N LYS A 80 1.52 -2.36 8.42
CA LYS A 80 2.98 -2.38 8.17
C LYS A 80 3.45 -3.49 7.22
N SER A 81 2.63 -4.50 6.91
CA SER A 81 2.81 -5.27 5.68
C SER A 81 2.26 -4.48 4.49
N ASN A 82 2.84 -3.30 4.21
CA ASN A 82 2.72 -2.76 2.88
C ASN A 82 3.64 -3.63 2.01
N ILE A 83 3.09 -4.75 1.55
CA ILE A 83 3.79 -5.76 0.74
C ILE A 83 4.55 -5.08 -0.40
N THR A 84 3.96 -4.05 -1.01
CA THR A 84 4.61 -3.23 -2.03
C THR A 84 5.87 -2.52 -1.53
N MET A 85 5.90 -2.03 -0.29
CA MET A 85 7.06 -1.38 0.31
C MET A 85 8.16 -2.39 0.65
N GLU A 86 7.82 -3.55 1.19
CA GLU A 86 8.80 -4.63 1.39
C GLU A 86 9.42 -5.07 0.05
N LEU A 87 8.58 -5.25 -0.98
CA LEU A 87 9.03 -5.53 -2.33
C LEU A 87 9.93 -4.41 -2.88
N ALA A 88 9.56 -3.14 -2.72
CA ALA A 88 10.34 -1.99 -3.17
C ALA A 88 11.74 -1.97 -2.54
N ILE A 89 11.82 -2.14 -1.22
CA ILE A 89 13.08 -2.14 -0.47
C ILE A 89 13.95 -3.32 -0.90
N LYS A 90 13.42 -4.54 -0.85
CA LYS A 90 14.22 -5.75 -1.11
C LYS A 90 14.56 -5.93 -2.59
N CYS A 91 13.73 -5.46 -3.51
CA CYS A 91 14.00 -5.53 -4.94
C CYS A 91 14.72 -4.31 -5.50
N ASN A 92 14.98 -3.30 -4.67
CA ASN A 92 15.57 -2.02 -5.07
C ASN A 92 14.78 -1.37 -6.22
N GLY A 93 13.44 -1.41 -6.13
CA GLY A 93 12.50 -0.99 -7.16
C GLY A 93 11.48 0.01 -6.64
N THR A 94 10.80 0.71 -7.54
CA THR A 94 9.67 1.58 -7.20
C THR A 94 8.40 0.98 -7.78
N TYR A 95 7.40 0.71 -6.94
CA TYR A 95 6.15 0.06 -7.32
C TYR A 95 4.94 0.89 -6.90
N SER A 96 3.83 0.78 -7.64
CA SER A 96 2.57 1.44 -7.25
C SER A 96 2.08 0.90 -5.90
N PRO A 97 1.64 1.75 -4.96
CA PRO A 97 1.01 1.29 -3.73
C PRO A 97 -0.22 0.40 -4.03
N ASN A 98 -0.50 -0.54 -3.12
CA ASN A 98 -1.70 -1.40 -3.12
C ASN A 98 -1.80 -2.38 -4.32
N ILE A 99 -0.69 -2.68 -4.98
CA ILE A 99 -0.65 -3.76 -5.98
C ILE A 99 -0.95 -5.10 -5.30
N LYS A 100 -1.72 -5.95 -5.98
CA LYS A 100 -1.94 -7.33 -5.56
C LYS A 100 -0.74 -8.18 -5.95
N ILE A 101 0.14 -8.47 -5.00
CA ILE A 101 1.30 -9.34 -5.16
C ILE A 101 1.58 -10.08 -3.86
N ASP A 102 2.01 -11.34 -3.98
CA ASP A 102 2.49 -12.14 -2.86
C ASP A 102 4.03 -12.19 -2.89
N ILE A 103 4.66 -12.00 -1.73
CA ILE A 103 6.12 -12.11 -1.61
C ILE A 103 6.48 -13.57 -1.41
N GLN A 104 7.06 -14.17 -2.45
CA GLN A 104 7.71 -15.47 -2.35
C GLN A 104 9.12 -15.28 -1.78
N LYS A 105 9.45 -16.03 -0.72
CA LYS A 105 10.84 -16.11 -0.22
C LYS A 105 11.66 -17.02 -1.13
N CYS A 106 12.96 -16.76 -1.18
CA CYS A 106 13.92 -17.58 -1.92
C CYS A 106 15.23 -17.71 -1.14
N SER A 107 16.04 -18.71 -1.53
CA SER A 107 17.44 -18.78 -1.13
C SER A 107 18.32 -18.56 -2.36
N PRO A 108 19.37 -17.71 -2.26
CA PRO A 108 20.29 -17.49 -3.37
C PRO A 108 21.05 -18.76 -3.80
N THR A 109 21.06 -19.81 -2.96
CA THR A 109 21.74 -21.09 -3.22
C THR A 109 20.85 -22.14 -3.90
N SER A 110 19.57 -21.85 -4.13
CA SER A 110 18.62 -22.77 -4.78
C SER A 110 18.19 -22.19 -6.13
N GLU A 111 18.71 -22.80 -7.20
CA GLU A 111 18.60 -22.32 -8.59
C GLU A 111 17.14 -22.09 -9.03
N ASP A 112 16.20 -22.93 -8.58
CA ASP A 112 14.79 -22.87 -8.97
C ASP A 112 13.84 -22.35 -7.87
N SER A 113 14.34 -21.48 -6.98
CA SER A 113 13.53 -20.99 -5.86
C SER A 113 12.43 -20.01 -6.24
N CYS A 114 12.46 -19.42 -7.43
CA CYS A 114 11.51 -18.40 -7.85
C CYS A 114 10.66 -18.83 -9.03
N SER A 115 9.41 -18.40 -9.03
CA SER A 115 8.50 -18.58 -10.16
C SER A 115 9.02 -17.87 -11.42
N SER A 116 8.61 -18.33 -12.60
CA SER A 116 8.99 -17.70 -13.89
C SER A 116 8.67 -16.20 -13.91
N GLY A 117 9.62 -15.39 -14.41
CA GLY A 117 9.51 -13.93 -14.39
C GLY A 117 10.06 -13.26 -13.12
N PHE A 118 10.58 -14.05 -12.17
CA PHE A 118 11.17 -13.55 -10.93
C PHE A 118 12.63 -14.00 -10.78
N SER A 119 13.38 -13.26 -9.97
CA SER A 119 14.77 -13.59 -9.63
C SER A 119 15.01 -13.32 -8.15
N CYS A 120 15.76 -14.21 -7.49
CA CYS A 120 16.03 -14.10 -6.07
C CYS A 120 16.93 -12.89 -5.77
N LYS A 121 16.47 -11.97 -4.92
CA LYS A 121 17.24 -10.82 -4.40
C LYS A 121 16.85 -10.58 -2.94
N ASN A 122 17.83 -10.44 -2.06
CA ASN A 122 17.61 -10.16 -0.63
C ASN A 122 16.55 -11.10 -0.01
N ASP A 123 16.72 -12.41 -0.26
CA ASP A 123 15.88 -13.52 0.22
C ASP A 123 14.42 -13.51 -0.24
N ILE A 124 14.07 -12.71 -1.26
CA ILE A 124 12.76 -12.73 -1.89
C ILE A 124 12.84 -12.79 -3.42
N CYS A 125 11.78 -13.33 -4.04
CA CYS A 125 11.63 -13.36 -5.48
C CYS A 125 11.16 -11.99 -5.96
N CYS A 126 12.04 -11.31 -6.69
CA CYS A 126 11.78 -9.99 -7.27
C CYS A 126 11.37 -10.10 -8.73
N PRO A 127 10.28 -9.43 -9.15
CA PRO A 127 9.83 -9.46 -10.53
C PRO A 127 10.89 -8.82 -11.44
N ASN A 128 11.16 -9.45 -12.57
CA ASN A 128 12.12 -8.93 -13.54
C ASN A 128 11.47 -7.94 -14.52
N LYS A 129 12.30 -7.19 -15.26
CA LYS A 129 11.88 -6.18 -16.23
C LYS A 129 10.93 -6.79 -17.27
N ASP A 130 11.31 -7.92 -17.86
CA ASP A 130 10.53 -8.56 -18.92
C ASP A 130 9.15 -9.01 -18.43
N TYR A 131 9.06 -9.56 -17.22
CA TYR A 131 7.80 -9.94 -16.60
C TYR A 131 6.89 -8.74 -16.46
N ILE A 132 7.35 -7.68 -15.78
CA ILE A 132 6.56 -6.46 -15.54
C ILE A 132 6.10 -5.82 -16.85
N CYS A 133 7.03 -5.61 -17.79
CA CYS A 133 6.77 -4.92 -19.04
C CYS A 133 6.01 -5.79 -20.06
N SER A 134 5.83 -7.09 -19.80
CA SER A 134 4.98 -7.97 -20.60
C SER A 134 3.52 -8.01 -20.14
N MET A 135 3.23 -7.54 -18.92
CA MET A 135 1.86 -7.55 -18.39
C MET A 135 0.99 -6.54 -19.12
N GLU A 136 -0.30 -6.84 -19.22
CA GLU A 136 -1.32 -5.84 -19.57
C GLU A 136 -1.47 -4.80 -18.45
N TRP A 137 -2.00 -3.60 -18.75
CA TRP A 137 -2.37 -2.68 -17.67
C TRP A 137 -3.55 -3.28 -16.88
N ASP A 138 -3.58 -3.04 -15.57
CA ASP A 138 -4.72 -3.41 -14.74
C ASP A 138 -5.21 -2.17 -13.98
N SER A 139 -6.42 -1.74 -14.30
CA SER A 139 -7.09 -0.60 -13.66
C SER A 139 -7.34 -0.83 -12.16
N GLY A 140 -7.24 -2.08 -11.70
CA GLY A 140 -7.55 -2.49 -10.33
C GLY A 140 -9.05 -2.60 -10.11
N LYS A 141 -9.47 -2.58 -8.85
CA LYS A 141 -10.87 -2.64 -8.47
C LYS A 141 -11.43 -1.26 -8.22
N GLU A 142 -12.49 -0.94 -8.94
CA GLU A 142 -13.28 0.25 -8.68
C GLU A 142 -13.93 0.17 -7.30
N TYR A 143 -13.83 1.26 -6.57
CA TYR A 143 -14.56 1.48 -5.33
C TYR A 143 -15.26 2.82 -5.48
N ASN A 144 -16.56 2.89 -5.18
CA ASN A 144 -17.42 4.03 -5.46
C ASN A 144 -16.86 5.39 -5.02
N GLU A 145 -15.97 5.39 -4.03
CA GLU A 145 -15.41 6.60 -3.43
C GLU A 145 -13.99 6.95 -3.93
N LEU A 146 -13.35 6.07 -4.73
CA LEU A 146 -12.02 6.31 -5.27
C LEU A 146 -12.09 6.85 -6.70
N LYS A 147 -11.84 8.16 -6.84
CA LYS A 147 -11.56 8.72 -8.17
C LYS A 147 -10.31 8.07 -8.76
N HIS A 148 -10.42 7.55 -9.98
CA HIS A 148 -9.28 7.02 -10.70
C HIS A 148 -8.22 8.11 -10.93
N ILE A 149 -6.95 7.71 -10.97
CA ILE A 149 -5.83 8.58 -11.33
C ILE A 149 -5.20 8.12 -12.64
N GLY A 150 -4.56 9.05 -13.35
CA GLY A 150 -3.77 8.69 -14.53
C GLY A 150 -2.48 8.00 -14.14
N ARG A 151 -2.20 6.84 -14.75
CA ARG A 151 -0.94 6.11 -14.63
C ARG A 151 -0.47 5.68 -16.02
N TYR A 152 0.75 5.16 -16.11
CA TYR A 152 1.32 4.69 -17.37
C TYR A 152 1.64 3.21 -17.28
N ALA A 153 1.40 2.48 -18.36
CA ALA A 153 1.72 1.07 -18.51
C ALA A 153 2.47 0.87 -19.83
N PHE A 154 3.51 0.07 -19.82
CA PHE A 154 4.24 -0.26 -21.02
C PHE A 154 3.44 -1.21 -21.90
N LYS A 155 3.41 -0.94 -23.21
CA LYS A 155 2.79 -1.81 -24.20
C LYS A 155 3.82 -2.39 -25.13
N LYS A 156 4.09 -3.68 -24.95
CA LYS A 156 5.09 -4.43 -25.73
C LYS A 156 4.82 -4.37 -27.24
N GLU A 157 3.55 -4.46 -27.65
CA GLU A 157 3.13 -4.35 -29.05
C GLU A 157 3.60 -3.04 -29.71
N PHE A 158 3.55 -1.92 -28.99
CA PHE A 158 3.90 -0.61 -29.53
C PHE A 158 5.28 -0.10 -29.12
N GLY A 159 5.99 -0.83 -28.25
CA GLY A 159 7.32 -0.45 -27.75
C GLY A 159 7.37 0.89 -27.00
N HIS A 160 6.25 1.32 -26.42
CA HIS A 160 6.13 2.55 -25.63
C HIS A 160 5.03 2.46 -24.56
N CYS A 161 5.03 3.44 -23.65
CA CYS A 161 4.06 3.51 -22.56
C CYS A 161 2.76 4.22 -22.96
N VAL A 162 1.64 3.66 -22.53
CA VAL A 162 0.30 4.24 -22.72
C VAL A 162 -0.26 4.69 -21.37
N ARG A 163 -1.06 5.76 -21.39
CA ARG A 163 -1.75 6.25 -20.20
C ARG A 163 -3.03 5.45 -19.97
N PHE A 164 -3.32 5.07 -18.73
CA PHE A 164 -4.56 4.40 -18.32
C PHE A 164 -5.11 4.98 -17.00
N SER A 165 -6.35 4.63 -16.67
CA SER A 165 -7.03 5.02 -15.43
C SER A 165 -6.88 3.95 -14.37
N TYR A 166 -6.26 4.29 -13.24
CA TYR A 166 -6.03 3.38 -12.12
C TYR A 166 -6.91 3.74 -10.92
N PHE A 167 -7.69 2.78 -10.41
CA PHE A 167 -8.61 2.96 -9.28
C PHE A 167 -7.94 2.98 -7.90
N ARG A 168 -6.61 2.80 -7.83
CA ARG A 168 -5.81 2.87 -6.58
C ARG A 168 -6.08 1.75 -5.58
N ASN A 169 -6.63 0.65 -6.06
CA ASN A 169 -6.88 -0.55 -5.27
C ASN A 169 -6.61 -1.77 -6.15
N GLU A 170 -5.75 -2.67 -5.68
CA GLU A 170 -5.23 -3.80 -6.47
C GLU A 170 -4.51 -3.31 -7.74
N GLY A 171 -4.66 -4.02 -8.86
CA GLY A 171 -3.87 -3.80 -10.05
C GLY A 171 -2.60 -4.64 -10.05
N ASN A 172 -1.73 -4.39 -11.03
CA ASN A 172 -0.49 -5.10 -11.22
C ASN A 172 0.74 -4.17 -11.28
N LEU A 173 1.91 -4.76 -11.53
CA LEU A 173 3.20 -4.06 -11.51
C LEU A 173 3.46 -3.17 -12.73
N ASN A 174 2.76 -3.37 -13.85
CA ASN A 174 2.90 -2.52 -15.05
C ASN A 174 2.11 -1.22 -14.87
N ASN A 175 2.51 -0.44 -13.86
CA ASN A 175 1.75 0.69 -13.34
C ASN A 175 2.69 1.77 -12.77
N PHE A 176 3.08 2.68 -13.63
CA PHE A 176 4.05 3.74 -13.36
C PHE A 176 3.39 5.10 -13.14
N LEU A 177 4.03 5.93 -12.32
CA LEU A 177 3.53 7.26 -11.99
C LEU A 177 3.61 8.21 -13.20
N THR A 178 4.76 8.24 -13.86
CA THR A 178 4.98 9.09 -15.03
C THR A 178 5.32 8.27 -16.28
N TYR A 179 5.13 8.88 -17.44
CA TYR A 179 5.56 8.30 -18.72
C TYR A 179 7.06 8.02 -18.72
N LYS A 180 7.86 8.94 -18.16
CA LYS A 180 9.31 8.82 -18.06
C LYS A 180 9.71 7.61 -17.22
N ASP A 181 9.13 7.44 -16.03
CA ASP A 181 9.43 6.28 -15.17
C ASP A 181 9.12 4.95 -15.88
N CYS A 182 8.01 4.91 -16.62
CA CYS A 182 7.62 3.75 -17.39
C CYS A 182 8.63 3.45 -18.51
N MET A 183 9.05 4.47 -19.25
CA MET A 183 10.01 4.30 -20.34
C MET A 183 11.40 3.94 -19.81
N ASP A 184 11.89 4.63 -18.79
CA ASP A 184 13.19 4.35 -18.17
C ASP A 184 13.27 2.91 -17.61
N PHE A 185 12.15 2.40 -17.09
CA PHE A 185 12.09 1.03 -16.58
C PHE A 185 11.99 0.00 -17.72
N CYS A 186 11.07 0.19 -18.67
CA CYS A 186 10.74 -0.82 -19.66
C CYS A 186 11.54 -0.75 -20.96
N LYS A 187 12.25 0.34 -21.24
CA LYS A 187 13.04 0.53 -22.46
C LYS A 187 14.46 0.93 -22.11
#